data_AF-A0A3Q2QWP9-F1
#
_entry.id   AF-A0A3Q2QWP9-F1
#
_cell.length_a   1.000
_cell.length_b   1.000
_cell.length_c   1.000
_cell.angle_alpha   90.00
_cell.angle_beta   90.00
_cell.angle_gamma   90.00
#
_symmetry.space_group_name_H-M   'P 1'
#
loop_
_entity.id
_entity.type
_entity.pdbx_description
1 polymer ?
#
loop_
_entity_poly.entity_id
_entity_poly.type
_entity_poly.pdbx_seq_one_letter_code
_entity_poly.pdbx_strand_id
1 'polypeptide(L)'
;MVTINPNSFPDKKLRLIITINGPDIRGYIHLMGLQLVSDLCSGGLQGASIGSTDISLTPGKIRSGNHTADTQTAGSVCLLLQAALPCALYADASSQLCLKGGTNAEMAPQIDYTVKVFKPMVERFGVRFDCDIRMRSPSWPESCPTK
;
A
#
# COMPACT_ATOMS: atom_id res chain seq x y z
N MET A 1 1.19 -3.20 11.06
CA MET A 1 -0.25 -3.22 10.71
C MET A 1 -0.72 -1.78 10.66
N VAL A 2 -1.47 -1.39 9.62
CA VAL A 2 -1.98 -0.02 9.46
C VAL A 2 -3.50 -0.06 9.35
N THR A 3 -4.22 0.66 10.21
CA THR A 3 -5.69 0.74 10.17
C THR A 3 -6.11 2.09 9.64
N ILE A 4 -6.98 2.14 8.62
CA ILE A 4 -7.39 3.37 7.93
C ILE A 4 -8.92 3.51 8.04
N ASN A 5 -9.41 4.69 8.47
CA ASN A 5 -10.84 4.96 8.63
C ASN A 5 -11.35 5.90 7.50
N PRO A 6 -12.37 5.49 6.72
CA PRO A 6 -12.82 6.23 5.55
C PRO A 6 -13.90 7.29 5.83
N ASN A 7 -14.35 7.47 7.08
CA ASN A 7 -15.46 8.37 7.44
C ASN A 7 -15.13 9.88 7.34
N SER A 8 -13.94 10.23 6.86
CA SER A 8 -13.47 11.62 6.86
C SER A 8 -13.60 12.34 5.51
N PHE A 9 -13.99 11.66 4.43
CA PHE A 9 -14.08 12.26 3.08
C PHE A 9 -15.47 12.02 2.45
N PRO A 10 -16.29 13.08 2.26
CA PRO A 10 -17.69 12.94 1.84
C PRO A 10 -17.91 12.79 0.32
N ASP A 11 -16.95 13.14 -0.54
CA ASP A 11 -17.14 13.10 -2.01
C ASP A 11 -16.31 11.99 -2.67
N LYS A 12 -16.90 10.80 -2.85
CA LYS A 12 -16.18 9.59 -3.29
C LYS A 12 -16.39 9.26 -4.76
N LYS A 13 -15.46 9.69 -5.62
CA LYS A 13 -15.24 9.08 -6.95
C LYS A 13 -13.75 9.03 -7.27
N LEU A 14 -13.11 7.89 -7.00
CA LEU A 14 -11.73 7.60 -7.42
C LEU A 14 -11.77 6.80 -8.72
N ARG A 15 -11.24 7.35 -9.81
CA ARG A 15 -11.01 6.62 -11.07
C ARG A 15 -9.51 6.55 -11.31
N LEU A 16 -8.93 5.37 -11.08
CA LEU A 16 -7.49 5.14 -11.17
C LEU A 16 -7.16 4.29 -12.40
N ILE A 17 -6.83 4.91 -13.54
CA ILE A 17 -6.35 4.17 -14.72
C ILE A 17 -4.83 4.29 -14.73
N ILE A 18 -4.14 3.17 -14.50
CA ILE A 18 -2.68 3.12 -14.51
C ILE A 18 -2.25 2.24 -15.68
N THR A 19 -1.60 2.87 -16.65
CA THR A 19 -0.88 2.20 -17.74
C THR A 19 0.57 2.60 -17.61
N ILE A 20 1.43 1.62 -17.33
CA ILE A 20 2.87 1.84 -17.22
C ILE A 20 3.50 1.34 -18.52
N ASN A 21 4.05 2.29 -19.29
CA ASN A 21 4.86 2.01 -20.48
C ASN A 21 6.27 2.48 -20.16
N GLY A 22 7.20 1.55 -19.93
CA GLY A 22 8.56 1.87 -19.50
C GLY A 22 9.47 0.65 -19.47
N PRO A 23 10.79 0.84 -19.29
CA PRO A 23 11.74 -0.25 -19.36
C PRO A 23 11.62 -1.13 -18.11
N ASP A 24 10.82 -2.18 -18.22
CA ASP A 24 10.71 -3.36 -17.36
C ASP A 24 10.42 -3.08 -15.85
N ILE A 25 9.41 -3.75 -15.28
CA ILE A 25 9.26 -3.88 -13.83
C ILE A 25 10.38 -4.73 -13.20
N ARG A 26 11.55 -4.12 -13.08
CA ARG A 26 12.75 -4.74 -12.50
C ARG A 26 12.69 -4.89 -10.97
N GLY A 27 11.78 -4.19 -10.30
CA GLY A 27 11.70 -4.16 -8.83
C GLY A 27 10.47 -4.88 -8.28
N TYR A 28 10.68 -5.85 -7.38
CA TYR A 28 9.63 -6.53 -6.61
C TYR A 28 8.65 -5.55 -5.94
N ILE A 29 9.14 -4.37 -5.53
CA ILE A 29 8.31 -3.34 -4.90
C ILE A 29 7.23 -2.75 -5.84
N HIS A 30 7.53 -2.61 -7.13
CA HIS A 30 6.57 -2.11 -8.12
C HIS A 30 5.47 -3.15 -8.36
N LEU A 31 5.88 -4.42 -8.53
CA LEU A 31 4.94 -5.52 -8.69
C LEU A 31 4.03 -5.66 -7.47
N MET A 32 4.60 -5.65 -6.25
CA MET A 32 3.82 -5.77 -5.01
C MET A 32 2.90 -4.57 -4.78
N GLY A 33 3.34 -3.36 -5.13
CA GLY A 33 2.48 -2.18 -5.07
C GLY A 33 1.26 -2.29 -5.99
N LEU A 34 1.47 -2.76 -7.23
CA LEU A 34 0.39 -2.97 -8.20
C LEU A 34 -0.56 -4.09 -7.77
N GLN A 35 -0.03 -5.20 -7.24
CA GLN A 35 -0.85 -6.28 -6.71
C GLN A 35 -1.67 -5.84 -5.49
N LEU A 36 -1.08 -5.07 -4.58
CA LEU A 36 -1.79 -4.51 -3.42
C LEU A 36 -2.94 -3.58 -3.85
N VAL A 37 -2.70 -2.70 -4.83
CA VAL A 37 -3.75 -1.80 -5.36
C VAL A 37 -4.83 -2.60 -6.09
N SER A 38 -4.46 -3.63 -6.86
CA SER A 38 -5.40 -4.55 -7.53
C SER A 38 -6.29 -5.27 -6.51
N ASP A 39 -5.71 -5.77 -5.42
CA ASP A 39 -6.44 -6.43 -4.34
C ASP A 39 -7.41 -5.48 -3.63
N LEU A 40 -6.94 -4.28 -3.26
CA LEU A 40 -7.76 -3.22 -2.66
C LEU A 40 -8.93 -2.81 -3.57
N CYS A 41 -8.71 -2.77 -4.88
CA CYS A 41 -9.73 -2.36 -5.85
C CYS A 41 -10.56 -3.54 -6.37
N SER A 42 -10.28 -4.79 -5.98
CA SER A 42 -10.81 -5.99 -6.67
C SER A 42 -10.75 -5.86 -8.19
N GLY A 43 -9.68 -5.25 -8.67
CA GLY A 43 -9.48 -4.87 -10.07
C GLY A 43 -8.66 -5.91 -10.82
N GLY A 44 -8.81 -5.96 -12.14
CA GLY A 44 -8.00 -6.81 -13.00
C GLY A 44 -6.58 -6.26 -13.17
N LEU A 45 -5.58 -7.11 -13.00
CA LEU A 45 -4.17 -6.78 -13.25
C LEU A 45 -3.61 -7.75 -14.29
N GLN A 46 -3.11 -7.22 -15.40
CA GLN A 46 -2.58 -7.98 -16.54
C GLN A 46 -1.15 -7.56 -16.85
N GLY A 47 -0.31 -8.52 -17.24
CA GLY A 47 1.09 -8.27 -17.58
C GLY A 47 2.00 -7.97 -16.38
N ALA A 48 1.51 -8.10 -15.14
CA ALA A 48 2.29 -7.81 -13.95
C ALA A 48 3.19 -9.00 -13.56
N SER A 49 4.33 -9.11 -14.22
CA SER A 49 5.41 -10.06 -13.91
C SER A 49 6.76 -9.36 -14.02
N ILE A 50 7.72 -9.67 -13.14
CA ILE A 50 9.09 -9.15 -13.24
C ILE A 50 9.61 -9.42 -14.65
N GLY A 51 10.19 -8.42 -15.31
CA GLY A 51 10.53 -8.51 -16.73
C GLY A 51 9.56 -7.75 -17.65
N SER A 52 8.35 -7.42 -17.18
CA SER A 52 7.29 -6.91 -18.04
C SER A 52 7.46 -5.42 -18.38
N THR A 53 7.31 -5.11 -19.67
CA THR A 53 7.31 -3.75 -20.22
C THR A 53 5.92 -3.13 -20.32
N ASP A 54 4.87 -3.96 -20.23
CA ASP A 54 3.49 -3.58 -20.50
C ASP A 54 2.58 -4.13 -19.40
N ILE A 55 1.94 -3.21 -18.67
CA ILE A 55 1.06 -3.54 -17.55
C ILE A 55 -0.25 -2.77 -17.67
N SER A 56 -1.35 -3.49 -17.47
CA SER A 56 -2.68 -2.92 -17.41
C SER A 56 -3.33 -3.22 -16.08
N LEU A 57 -3.65 -2.17 -15.33
CA LEU A 57 -4.47 -2.24 -14.12
C LEU A 57 -5.84 -1.62 -14.41
N THR A 58 -6.88 -2.44 -14.33
CA THR A 58 -8.28 -2.01 -14.43
C THR A 58 -8.89 -2.04 -13.03
N PRO A 59 -9.13 -0.89 -12.38
CA PRO A 59 -9.68 -0.85 -11.02
C PRO A 59 -11.13 -1.35 -11.02
N GLY A 60 -11.49 -2.14 -10.00
CA GLY A 60 -12.87 -2.52 -9.71
C GLY A 60 -13.46 -1.68 -8.58
N LYS A 61 -14.43 -2.26 -7.86
CA LYS A 61 -14.97 -1.66 -6.63
C LYS A 61 -13.96 -1.83 -5.50
N ILE A 62 -13.58 -0.71 -4.88
CA ILE A 62 -12.73 -0.71 -3.69
C ILE A 62 -13.39 -1.52 -2.58
N ARG A 63 -12.63 -2.44 -1.99
CA ARG A 63 -13.06 -3.25 -0.84
C ARG A 63 -12.34 -2.79 0.42
N SER A 64 -13.11 -2.70 1.48
CA SER A 64 -12.60 -2.63 2.84
C SER A 64 -12.18 -4.02 3.36
N GLY A 65 -11.50 -4.05 4.50
CA GLY A 65 -11.07 -5.29 5.15
C GLY A 65 -9.55 -5.43 5.25
N ASN A 66 -9.09 -6.68 5.34
CA ASN A 66 -7.70 -6.99 5.65
C ASN A 66 -6.93 -7.30 4.36
N HIS A 67 -5.87 -6.52 4.10
CA HIS A 67 -4.98 -6.71 2.96
C HIS A 67 -3.55 -6.92 3.45
N THR A 68 -2.85 -7.86 2.83
CA THR A 68 -1.46 -8.15 3.16
C THR A 68 -0.60 -7.96 1.92
N ALA A 69 0.52 -7.25 2.08
CA ALA A 69 1.53 -7.15 1.03
C ALA A 69 2.90 -7.44 1.63
N ASP A 70 3.63 -8.33 0.98
CA ASP A 70 4.96 -8.74 1.40
C ASP A 70 5.93 -8.49 0.25
N THR A 71 6.87 -7.57 0.47
CA THR A 71 7.89 -7.24 -0.54
C THR A 71 8.92 -8.36 -0.72
N GLN A 72 8.98 -9.34 0.19
CA GLN A 72 9.94 -10.46 0.24
C GLN A 72 11.42 -10.05 0.16
N THR A 73 11.70 -8.75 0.19
CA THR A 73 12.98 -8.11 -0.09
C THR A 73 13.11 -6.87 0.80
N ALA A 74 14.20 -6.12 0.67
CA ALA A 74 14.37 -4.84 1.39
C ALA A 74 13.48 -3.69 0.85
N GLY A 75 12.44 -4.00 0.06
CA GLY A 75 11.51 -3.02 -0.49
C GLY A 75 10.79 -2.23 0.61
N SER A 76 10.69 -0.91 0.44
CA SER A 76 10.12 -0.02 1.46
C SER A 76 8.63 -0.24 1.69
N VAL A 77 8.24 -0.57 2.91
CA VAL A 77 6.82 -0.64 3.33
C VAL A 77 6.12 0.72 3.23
N CYS A 78 6.87 1.82 3.32
CA CYS A 78 6.31 3.16 3.19
C CYS A 78 5.81 3.44 1.77
N LEU A 79 6.48 2.92 0.74
CA LEU A 79 6.04 3.06 -0.64
C LEU A 79 4.76 2.25 -0.91
N LEU A 80 4.66 1.05 -0.33
CA LEU A 80 3.41 0.27 -0.38
C LEU A 80 2.26 1.01 0.32
N LEU A 81 2.52 1.61 1.48
CA LEU A 81 1.52 2.41 2.18
C LEU A 81 1.07 3.61 1.35
N GLN A 82 1.99 4.32 0.70
CA GLN A 82 1.65 5.46 -0.16
C GLN A 82 0.76 5.06 -1.35
N ALA A 83 1.00 3.90 -1.95
CA ALA A 83 0.16 3.38 -3.02
C ALA A 83 -1.23 2.94 -2.52
N ALA A 84 -1.29 2.33 -1.34
CA ALA A 84 -2.52 1.77 -0.78
C ALA A 84 -3.42 2.79 -0.08
N LEU A 85 -2.84 3.83 0.53
CA LEU A 85 -3.55 4.78 1.37
C LEU A 85 -4.72 5.48 0.65
N PRO A 86 -4.57 5.99 -0.60
CA PRO A 86 -5.69 6.55 -1.34
C PRO A 86 -6.80 5.51 -1.53
N CYS A 87 -6.49 4.30 -1.97
CA CYS A 87 -7.51 3.26 -2.15
C CYS A 87 -8.25 2.95 -0.85
N ALA A 88 -7.52 2.76 0.26
CA ALA A 88 -8.12 2.47 1.56
C ALA A 88 -9.00 3.61 2.10
N LEU A 89 -8.69 4.87 1.80
CA LEU A 89 -9.52 6.01 2.21
C LEU A 89 -10.86 6.09 1.48
N TYR A 90 -10.91 5.62 0.23
CA TYR A 90 -12.13 5.59 -0.58
C TYR A 90 -12.93 4.28 -0.41
N ALA A 91 -12.50 3.38 0.47
CA ALA A 91 -13.26 2.19 0.81
C ALA A 91 -14.58 2.52 1.51
N ASP A 92 -15.49 1.55 1.53
CA ASP A 92 -16.81 1.64 2.15
C ASP A 92 -16.78 1.47 3.68
N ALA A 93 -15.74 0.82 4.21
CA ALA A 93 -15.47 0.68 5.64
C ALA A 93 -13.95 0.71 5.93
N SER A 94 -13.57 0.56 7.19
CA SER A 94 -12.15 0.57 7.59
C SER A 94 -11.35 -0.55 6.95
N SER A 95 -10.12 -0.25 6.54
CA SER A 95 -9.17 -1.25 6.03
C SER A 95 -7.99 -1.45 6.98
N GLN A 96 -7.52 -2.69 7.10
CA GLN A 96 -6.28 -3.03 7.79
C GLN A 96 -5.24 -3.53 6.78
N LEU A 97 -4.06 -2.94 6.79
CA LEU A 97 -2.94 -3.29 5.92
C LEU A 97 -1.82 -3.94 6.74
N CYS A 98 -1.52 -5.22 6.48
CA CYS A 98 -0.29 -5.87 6.98
C CYS A 98 0.79 -5.77 5.90
N LEU A 99 1.67 -4.76 6.03
CA LEU A 99 2.77 -4.51 5.10
C LEU A 99 4.09 -5.07 5.66
N LYS A 100 4.77 -5.92 4.89
CA LYS A 100 6.04 -6.56 5.27
C LYS A 100 7.15 -6.17 4.27
N GLY A 101 8.29 -5.75 4.81
CA GLY A 101 9.42 -5.27 4.00
C GLY A 101 10.38 -4.41 4.80
N GLY A 102 11.27 -3.71 4.08
CA GLY A 102 12.20 -2.75 4.65
C GLY A 102 11.50 -1.54 5.26
N THR A 103 11.88 -1.17 6.48
CA THR A 103 11.40 0.05 7.16
C THR A 103 12.36 1.24 6.99
N ASN A 104 13.62 0.96 6.63
CA ASN A 104 14.71 1.92 6.41
C ASN A 104 15.38 1.64 5.06
N ALA A 105 14.79 2.11 3.97
CA ALA A 105 15.44 2.08 2.65
C ALA A 105 16.06 3.45 2.35
N GLU A 106 17.30 3.48 1.85
CA GLU A 106 18.06 4.73 1.63
C GLU A 106 17.37 5.70 0.67
N MET A 107 16.65 5.18 -0.34
CA MET A 107 15.90 5.98 -1.32
C MET A 107 14.39 5.98 -1.08
N ALA A 108 13.93 5.71 0.14
CA ALA A 108 12.51 5.79 0.47
C ALA A 108 12.27 6.47 1.83
N PRO A 109 11.07 6.99 2.10
CA PRO A 109 10.74 7.54 3.39
C PRO A 109 10.93 6.48 4.47
N GLN A 110 11.66 6.83 5.52
CA GLN A 110 11.77 5.98 6.72
C GLN A 110 10.41 5.89 7.40
N ILE A 111 10.15 4.77 8.09
CA ILE A 111 8.88 4.60 8.81
C ILE A 111 8.64 5.70 9.86
N ASP A 112 9.71 6.25 10.44
CA ASP A 112 9.61 7.35 11.40
C ASP A 112 9.12 8.65 10.75
N TYR A 113 9.48 8.91 9.49
CA TYR A 113 8.95 10.04 8.75
C TYR A 113 7.42 9.88 8.57
N THR A 114 6.98 8.67 8.22
CA THR A 114 5.55 8.37 8.06
C THR A 114 4.78 8.64 9.34
N VAL A 115 5.29 8.22 10.50
CA VAL A 115 4.60 8.38 11.79
C VAL A 115 4.71 9.79 12.34
N LYS A 116 5.87 10.44 12.25
CA LYS A 116 6.15 11.72 12.93
C LYS A 116 5.83 12.95 12.09
N VAL A 117 5.79 12.81 10.75
CA VAL A 117 5.62 13.94 9.83
C VAL A 117 4.37 13.75 8.96
N PHE A 118 4.31 12.64 8.23
CA PHE A 118 3.24 12.42 7.27
C PHE A 118 1.88 12.22 7.94
N LYS A 119 1.79 11.37 8.98
CA LYS A 119 0.54 11.14 9.74
C LYS A 119 -0.05 12.44 10.30
N PRO A 120 0.68 13.25 11.09
CA PRO A 120 0.13 14.51 11.61
C PRO A 120 -0.27 15.50 10.52
N MET A 121 0.39 15.45 9.35
CA MET A 121 0.02 16.30 8.22
C MET A 121 -1.32 15.88 7.62
N VAL A 122 -1.50 14.60 7.29
CA VAL A 122 -2.75 14.15 6.65
C VAL A 122 -3.93 14.11 7.64
N GLU A 123 -3.67 13.98 8.93
CA GLU A 123 -4.69 14.16 9.99
C GLU A 123 -5.32 15.56 9.97
N ARG A 124 -4.56 16.59 9.61
CA ARG A 124 -5.10 17.95 9.40
C ARG A 124 -6.04 18.05 8.20
N PHE A 125 -5.88 17.15 7.23
CA PHE A 125 -6.78 16.99 6.09
C PHE A 125 -7.93 16.01 6.39
N GLY A 126 -8.09 15.58 7.65
CA GLY A 126 -9.15 14.66 8.08
C GLY A 126 -8.80 13.18 7.95
N VAL A 127 -7.68 12.82 7.33
CA VAL A 127 -7.25 11.42 7.18
C VAL A 127 -6.83 10.84 8.52
N ARG A 128 -7.52 9.81 9.02
CA ARG A 128 -7.14 9.12 10.27
C ARG A 128 -6.65 7.71 9.99
N PHE A 129 -5.41 7.44 10.39
CA PHE A 129 -4.86 6.09 10.36
C PHE A 129 -3.90 5.85 11.52
N ASP A 130 -3.85 4.59 11.97
CA ASP A 130 -2.93 4.13 13.02
C ASP A 130 -1.91 3.18 12.44
N CYS A 131 -0.65 3.34 12.86
CA CYS A 131 0.47 2.50 12.44
C CYS A 131 1.04 1.78 13.65
N ASP A 132 0.87 0.45 13.68
CA ASP A 132 1.55 -0.44 14.60
C ASP A 132 2.79 -1.04 13.93
N ILE A 133 3.97 -0.64 14.40
CA ILE A 133 5.27 -1.09 13.89
C ILE A 133 5.76 -2.24 14.78
N ARG A 134 5.45 -3.47 14.38
CA ARG A 134 5.79 -4.66 15.17
C ARG A 134 7.24 -5.11 15.06
N MET A 135 7.95 -4.72 13.99
CA MET A 135 9.37 -5.08 13.83
C MET A 135 10.13 -4.02 13.02
N ARG A 136 11.34 -3.71 13.47
CA ARG A 136 12.32 -2.86 12.78
C ARG A 136 13.62 -3.69 12.64
N SER A 137 13.92 -4.21 11.42
CA SER A 137 15.16 -4.94 11.03
C SER A 137 15.31 -6.42 11.48
N PRO A 138 16.39 -7.15 11.09
CA PRO A 138 16.65 -7.77 9.78
C PRO A 138 16.47 -9.30 9.81
N SER A 139 15.50 -9.83 10.55
CA SER A 139 15.25 -11.28 10.59
C SER A 139 13.75 -11.55 10.60
N TRP A 140 13.27 -12.17 9.52
CA TRP A 140 11.89 -12.58 9.30
C TRP A 140 11.36 -13.49 10.43
N PRO A 141 10.28 -13.12 11.14
CA PRO A 141 9.41 -14.07 11.81
C PRO A 141 8.19 -14.28 10.92
N GLU A 142 8.00 -15.54 10.53
CA GLU A 142 6.83 -16.04 9.80
C GLU A 142 5.58 -15.96 10.69
N SER A 143 4.95 -14.78 10.83
CA SER A 143 3.50 -14.66 11.10
C SER A 143 3.08 -13.21 11.41
N CYS A 144 2.03 -12.75 10.72
CA CYS A 144 1.22 -11.61 11.15
C CYS A 144 0.09 -12.22 12.02
N PRO A 145 -0.05 -11.90 13.32
CA PRO A 145 -1.12 -12.46 14.13
C PRO A 145 -2.48 -12.00 13.61
N THR A 146 -3.27 -12.95 13.11
CA THR A 146 -4.72 -12.82 12.95
C THR A 146 -5.36 -13.00 14.32
N LYS A 147 -5.64 -11.89 15.00
CA LYS A 147 -6.68 -11.80 16.04
C LYS A 147 -7.37 -10.46 15.95
#